data_AF-A0A941EBZ1-F1
#
_entry.id   AF-A0A941EBZ1-F1
#
_cell.length_a   1.000
_cell.length_b   1.000
_cell.length_c   1.000
_cell.angle_alpha   90.00
_cell.angle_beta   90.00
_cell.angle_gamma   90.00
#
_symmetry.space_group_name_H-M   'P 1'
#
loop_
_entity.id
_entity.type
_entity.pdbx_description
1 polymer ?
#
loop_
_entity_poly.entity_id
_entity_poly.type
_entity_poly.pdbx_seq_one_letter_code
_entity_poly.pdbx_strand_id
1 'polypeptide(L)'
;LPDEESASAGSPNPARRRGRWPEPEYFTPELGEVSLGREGLARAAGIAEEWLDELAAHGLISGREPATGADLLVARAAAELLGFGIEPRHLRPVAASAARTAALVKAAKGGSSRSAGAQTAAAMVRLEAALLRAGLLDD
;
A
#
# COMPACT_ATOMS: atom_id res chain seq x y z
N LEU A 1 58.25 -3.06 -5.01
CA LEU A 1 57.12 -2.29 -5.58
C LEU A 1 55.90 -3.19 -5.57
N PRO A 2 54.73 -2.66 -5.18
CA PRO A 2 53.57 -3.39 -4.68
C PRO A 2 52.59 -3.79 -5.78
N ASP A 3 51.70 -4.71 -5.39
CA ASP A 3 50.26 -4.84 -5.66
C ASP A 3 49.70 -4.56 -7.06
N GLU A 4 48.82 -5.45 -7.52
CA GLU A 4 47.41 -5.09 -7.74
C GLU A 4 46.55 -6.37 -7.79
N GLU A 5 46.00 -6.66 -6.62
CA GLU A 5 44.75 -7.39 -6.41
C GLU A 5 43.67 -6.82 -7.32
N SER A 6 43.43 -7.45 -8.48
CA SER A 6 42.22 -7.19 -9.26
C SER A 6 41.03 -7.85 -8.58
N ALA A 7 40.55 -7.21 -7.52
CA ALA A 7 39.22 -7.41 -6.99
C ALA A 7 38.21 -7.22 -8.13
N SER A 8 37.58 -8.31 -8.57
CA SER A 8 36.40 -8.22 -9.42
C SER A 8 35.28 -7.61 -8.58
N ALA A 9 35.22 -6.28 -8.61
CA ALA A 9 34.07 -5.53 -8.11
C ALA A 9 32.84 -6.04 -8.86
N GLY A 10 32.10 -6.95 -8.22
CA GLY A 10 30.86 -7.48 -8.75
C GLY A 10 29.95 -6.31 -9.07
N SER A 11 29.70 -6.07 -10.37
CA SER A 11 28.69 -5.13 -10.82
C SER A 11 27.40 -5.38 -10.02
N PRO A 12 26.80 -4.35 -9.39
CA PRO A 12 25.60 -4.55 -8.60
C PRO A 12 24.51 -5.05 -9.54
N ASN A 13 24.17 -6.33 -9.43
CA ASN A 13 23.11 -6.94 -10.21
C ASN A 13 21.79 -6.21 -9.90
N PRO A 14 21.18 -5.48 -10.85
CA PRO A 14 19.95 -4.70 -10.61
C PRO A 14 18.76 -5.60 -10.24
N ALA A 15 18.84 -6.91 -10.48
CA ALA A 15 17.81 -7.87 -10.14
C ALA A 15 17.73 -8.22 -8.63
N ARG A 16 18.69 -7.79 -7.80
CA ARG A 16 18.70 -8.07 -6.34
C ARG A 16 17.82 -7.13 -5.49
N ARG A 17 17.02 -6.25 -6.11
CA ARG A 17 15.99 -5.45 -5.40
C ARG A 17 14.56 -5.95 -5.68
N ARG A 18 14.33 -7.25 -5.83
CA ARG A 18 12.98 -7.81 -5.72
C ARG A 18 12.50 -7.67 -4.27
N GLY A 19 11.36 -7.00 -4.06
CA GLY A 19 10.70 -6.86 -2.77
C GLY A 19 10.83 -5.50 -2.08
N ARG A 20 10.51 -4.39 -2.76
CA ARG A 20 10.30 -3.08 -2.07
C ARG A 20 8.92 -2.46 -2.32
N TRP A 21 8.15 -3.02 -3.24
CA TRP A 21 6.86 -2.49 -3.70
C TRP A 21 5.88 -3.63 -3.92
N PRO A 22 4.55 -3.41 -3.82
CA PRO A 22 3.57 -4.43 -4.15
C PRO A 22 3.72 -4.84 -5.61
N GLU A 23 3.96 -6.14 -5.83
CA GLU A 23 3.95 -6.76 -7.16
C GLU A 23 2.52 -6.89 -7.67
N PRO A 24 2.28 -7.11 -8.98
CA PRO A 24 0.93 -7.19 -9.55
C PRO A 24 0.00 -8.16 -8.79
N GLU A 25 0.53 -9.26 -8.27
CA GLU A 25 -0.20 -10.27 -7.51
C GLU A 25 -0.91 -9.65 -6.29
N TYR A 26 -0.34 -8.61 -5.66
CA TYR A 26 -0.96 -7.90 -4.54
C TYR A 26 -2.36 -7.34 -4.87
N PHE A 27 -2.61 -7.01 -6.14
CA PHE A 27 -3.85 -6.39 -6.60
C PHE A 27 -4.86 -7.40 -7.16
N THR A 28 -4.61 -8.71 -7.04
CA THR A 28 -5.59 -9.72 -7.47
C THR A 28 -6.60 -10.02 -6.37
N PRO A 29 -7.87 -10.31 -6.72
CA PRO A 29 -8.94 -10.51 -5.73
C PRO A 29 -8.74 -11.71 -4.80
N GLU A 30 -7.92 -12.70 -5.19
CA GLU A 30 -7.74 -13.92 -4.39
C GLU A 30 -6.91 -13.69 -3.12
N LEU A 31 -6.25 -12.53 -2.99
CA LEU A 31 -5.61 -12.12 -1.74
C LEU A 31 -6.66 -11.62 -0.74
N GLY A 32 -7.16 -12.53 0.08
CA GLY A 32 -7.75 -12.19 1.38
C GLY A 32 -9.27 -12.21 1.47
N GLU A 33 -9.88 -13.38 1.28
CA GLU A 33 -11.21 -13.69 1.82
C GLU A 33 -11.15 -13.79 3.35
N VAL A 34 -10.95 -12.65 4.00
CA VAL A 34 -10.98 -12.52 5.45
C VAL A 34 -12.28 -11.83 5.83
N SER A 35 -12.98 -12.43 6.79
CA SER A 35 -14.21 -11.93 7.39
C SER A 35 -13.99 -11.82 8.89
N LEU A 36 -13.97 -10.60 9.41
CA LEU A 36 -13.68 -10.32 10.83
C LEU A 36 -14.82 -9.55 11.47
N GLY A 37 -15.22 -9.97 12.67
CA GLY A 37 -15.98 -9.10 13.57
C GLY A 37 -15.11 -7.95 14.06
N ARG A 38 -15.74 -6.90 14.60
CA ARG A 38 -15.06 -5.68 15.05
C ARG A 38 -13.89 -5.91 16.01
N GLU A 39 -14.09 -6.67 17.08
CA GLU A 39 -13.02 -7.01 18.04
C GLU A 39 -11.86 -7.75 17.34
N GLY A 40 -12.19 -8.66 16.41
CA GLY A 40 -11.20 -9.39 15.61
C GLY A 40 -10.39 -8.48 14.70
N LEU A 41 -11.03 -7.49 14.08
CA LEU A 41 -10.37 -6.48 13.26
C LEU A 41 -9.41 -5.62 14.08
N ALA A 42 -9.88 -5.06 15.21
CA ALA A 42 -9.09 -4.20 16.09
C ALA A 42 -7.83 -4.95 16.59
N ARG A 43 -8.03 -6.18 17.10
CA ARG A 43 -6.95 -7.04 17.57
C ARG A 43 -5.94 -7.37 16.46
N ALA A 44 -6.44 -7.73 15.26
CA ALA A 44 -5.58 -8.06 14.13
C ALA A 44 -4.84 -6.84 13.56
N ALA A 45 -5.42 -5.64 13.69
CA ALA A 45 -4.83 -4.37 13.27
C ALA A 45 -3.86 -3.78 14.31
N GLY A 46 -3.94 -4.20 15.58
CA GLY A 46 -3.09 -3.70 16.66
C GLY A 46 -3.54 -2.32 17.17
N ILE A 47 -4.84 -2.02 17.11
CA ILE A 47 -5.43 -0.76 17.58
C ILE A 47 -6.62 -1.02 18.51
N ALA A 48 -6.99 -0.02 19.30
CA ALA A 48 -8.21 -0.06 20.10
C ALA A 48 -9.46 0.06 19.21
N GLU A 49 -10.60 -0.48 19.65
CA GLU A 49 -11.82 -0.49 18.85
C GLU A 49 -12.34 0.92 18.53
N GLU A 50 -12.13 1.90 19.41
CA GLU A 50 -12.57 3.28 19.21
C GLU A 50 -11.89 3.90 17.96
N TRP A 51 -10.67 3.47 17.66
CA TRP A 51 -9.98 3.92 16.44
C TRP A 51 -10.64 3.39 15.17
N LEU A 52 -11.35 2.26 15.21
CA LEU A 52 -12.10 1.78 14.04
C LEU A 52 -13.22 2.74 13.65
N ASP A 53 -13.86 3.40 14.62
CA ASP A 53 -14.89 4.41 14.34
C ASP A 53 -14.29 5.64 13.67
N GLU A 54 -13.13 6.10 14.14
CA GLU A 54 -12.40 7.21 13.52
C GLU A 54 -11.97 6.87 12.08
N LEU A 55 -11.45 5.66 11.86
CA LEU A 55 -11.09 5.20 10.51
C LEU A 55 -12.31 5.15 9.58
N ALA A 56 -13.45 4.67 10.07
CA ALA A 56 -14.69 4.61 9.29
C ALA A 56 -15.28 6.01 9.04
N ALA A 57 -15.32 6.88 10.05
CA ALA A 57 -15.83 8.25 9.95
C ALA A 57 -15.04 9.11 8.96
N HIS A 58 -13.74 8.83 8.82
CA HIS A 58 -12.88 9.46 7.84
C HIS A 58 -12.81 8.73 6.49
N GLY A 59 -13.59 7.66 6.32
CA GLY A 59 -13.77 6.95 5.05
C GLY A 59 -12.58 6.09 4.63
N LEU A 60 -11.74 5.68 5.58
CA LEU A 60 -10.59 4.82 5.31
C LEU A 60 -11.00 3.35 5.21
N ILE A 61 -11.90 2.92 6.09
CA ILE A 61 -12.51 1.59 6.07
C ILE A 61 -14.01 1.68 5.85
N SER A 62 -14.64 0.55 5.51
CA SER A 62 -16.08 0.52 5.24
C SER A 62 -16.95 0.74 6.48
N GLY A 63 -16.45 0.34 7.66
CA GLY A 63 -17.23 0.31 8.91
C GLY A 63 -18.38 -0.71 8.92
N ARG A 64 -18.46 -1.59 7.91
CA ARG A 64 -19.50 -2.62 7.81
C ARG A 64 -19.03 -3.92 8.45
N GLU A 65 -19.99 -4.67 8.98
CA GLU A 65 -19.75 -6.02 9.47
C GLU A 65 -20.29 -7.09 8.51
N PRO A 66 -19.55 -8.20 8.30
CA PRO A 66 -18.18 -8.40 8.76
C PRO A 66 -17.18 -7.53 7.98
N ALA A 67 -16.11 -7.13 8.66
CA ALA A 67 -15.00 -6.42 8.04
C ALA A 67 -14.24 -7.33 7.08
N THR A 68 -13.77 -6.76 5.98
CA THR A 68 -13.06 -7.47 4.92
C THR A 68 -11.55 -7.50 5.15
N GLY A 69 -10.83 -8.34 4.40
CA GLY A 69 -9.36 -8.30 4.35
C GLY A 69 -8.81 -6.93 3.93
N ALA A 70 -9.54 -6.19 3.08
CA ALA A 70 -9.17 -4.82 2.70
C ALA A 70 -9.26 -3.86 3.89
N ASP A 71 -10.32 -3.95 4.70
CA ASP A 71 -10.46 -3.15 5.93
C ASP A 71 -9.29 -3.43 6.90
N LEU A 72 -8.87 -4.69 7.04
CA LEU A 72 -7.72 -5.06 7.86
C LEU A 72 -6.40 -4.47 7.36
N LEU A 73 -6.13 -4.55 6.06
CA LEU A 73 -4.90 -3.98 5.49
C LEU A 73 -4.83 -2.46 5.70
N VAL A 74 -5.94 -1.76 5.51
CA VAL A 74 -6.01 -0.32 5.76
C VAL A 74 -5.85 -0.01 7.25
N ALA A 75 -6.52 -0.74 8.13
CA ALA A 75 -6.44 -0.52 9.57
C ALA A 75 -5.00 -0.72 10.11
N ARG A 76 -4.28 -1.74 9.63
CA ARG A 76 -2.86 -1.97 9.97
C ARG A 76 -1.97 -0.82 9.51
N ALA A 77 -2.11 -0.41 8.25
CA ALA A 77 -1.32 0.71 7.73
C ALA A 77 -1.61 2.01 8.50
N ALA A 78 -2.88 2.26 8.85
CA ALA A 78 -3.25 3.42 9.66
C ALA A 78 -2.69 3.33 11.09
N ALA A 79 -2.63 2.14 11.69
CA ALA A 79 -2.05 1.92 13.02
C ALA A 79 -0.57 2.35 13.08
N GLU A 80 0.21 2.04 12.05
CA GLU A 80 1.62 2.47 11.95
C GLU A 80 1.72 4.01 11.89
N LEU A 81 0.83 4.65 11.11
CA LEU A 81 0.79 6.10 10.94
C LEU A 81 0.36 6.83 12.23
N LEU A 82 -0.54 6.24 13.02
CA LEU A 82 -0.88 6.74 14.36
C LEU A 82 0.35 6.79 15.27
N GLY A 83 1.25 5.81 15.17
CA GLY A 83 2.53 5.79 15.90
C GLY A 83 3.45 6.96 15.55
N PHE A 84 3.27 7.59 14.38
CA PHE A 84 3.97 8.80 13.96
C PHE A 84 3.19 10.10 14.23
N GLY A 85 2.03 10.02 14.92
CA GLY A 85 1.15 11.16 15.17
C GLY A 85 0.25 11.55 13.98
N ILE A 86 0.17 10.70 12.95
CA ILE A 86 -0.67 10.94 11.76
C ILE A 86 -2.05 10.31 11.98
N GLU A 87 -2.98 11.13 12.45
CA GLU A 87 -4.36 10.73 12.70
C GLU A 87 -5.21 10.49 11.42
N PRO A 88 -6.34 9.76 11.52
CA PRO A 88 -7.20 9.41 10.39
C PRO A 88 -7.68 10.61 9.57
N ARG A 89 -7.94 11.75 10.22
CA ARG A 89 -8.32 13.00 9.55
C ARG A 89 -7.28 13.47 8.52
N HIS A 90 -6.00 13.21 8.77
CA HIS A 90 -4.87 13.57 7.88
C HIS A 90 -4.74 12.60 6.70
N LEU A 91 -5.33 11.41 6.79
CA LEU A 91 -5.27 10.38 5.76
C LEU A 91 -6.37 10.52 4.70
N ARG A 92 -7.36 11.39 4.92
CA ARG A 92 -8.43 11.65 3.93
C ARG A 92 -7.91 12.02 2.53
N PRO A 93 -6.91 12.91 2.39
CA PRO A 93 -6.35 13.20 1.07
C PRO A 93 -5.67 11.98 0.41
N VAL A 94 -5.02 11.14 1.22
CA VAL A 94 -4.38 9.89 0.76
C VAL A 94 -5.46 8.93 0.22
N ALA A 95 -6.54 8.74 0.96
CA ALA A 95 -7.67 7.91 0.53
C ALA A 95 -8.32 8.42 -0.76
N ALA A 96 -8.51 9.74 -0.86
CA ALA A 96 -9.04 10.37 -2.07
C ALA A 96 -8.10 10.18 -3.28
N SER A 97 -6.79 10.25 -3.07
CA SER A 97 -5.80 9.97 -4.12
C SER A 97 -5.86 8.53 -4.58
N ALA A 98 -5.85 7.57 -3.65
CA ALA A 98 -5.94 6.15 -3.94
C ALA A 98 -7.23 5.81 -4.74
N ALA A 99 -8.37 6.41 -4.37
CA ALA A 99 -9.63 6.24 -5.10
C ALA A 99 -9.54 6.73 -6.56
N ARG A 100 -8.90 7.89 -6.80
CA ARG A 100 -8.66 8.41 -8.16
C ARG A 100 -7.72 7.50 -8.95
N THR A 101 -6.62 7.04 -8.34
CA THR A 101 -5.69 6.09 -8.97
C THR A 101 -6.40 4.79 -9.35
N ALA A 102 -7.23 4.24 -8.46
CA ALA A 102 -8.04 3.05 -8.75
C ALA A 102 -9.03 3.27 -9.89
N ALA A 103 -9.69 4.43 -9.95
CA ALA A 103 -10.60 4.78 -11.05
C ALA A 103 -9.86 4.88 -12.39
N LEU A 104 -8.66 5.47 -12.40
CA LEU A 104 -7.81 5.56 -13.58
C LEU A 104 -7.33 4.19 -14.06
N VAL A 105 -6.88 3.32 -13.13
CA VAL A 105 -6.52 1.93 -13.45
C VAL A 105 -7.70 1.19 -14.06
N LYS A 106 -8.93 1.39 -13.54
CA LYS A 106 -10.15 0.79 -14.12
C LYS A 106 -10.48 1.35 -15.51
N ALA A 107 -10.32 2.66 -15.73
CA ALA A 107 -10.62 3.31 -17.00
C ALA A 107 -9.61 2.94 -18.11
N ALA A 108 -8.32 2.78 -17.78
CA ALA A 108 -7.29 2.35 -18.71
C ALA A 108 -7.58 0.95 -19.33
N LYS A 109 -8.43 0.15 -18.68
CA LYS A 109 -8.81 -1.20 -19.12
C LYS A 109 -9.94 -1.20 -20.14
N GLY A 110 -9.99 -0.29 -21.12
CA GLY A 110 -10.97 -0.29 -22.22
C GLY A 110 -10.93 -1.54 -23.14
N GLY A 111 -10.99 -2.75 -22.57
CA GLY A 111 -10.86 -4.06 -23.21
C GLY A 111 -9.82 -5.03 -22.59
N SER A 112 -9.01 -4.63 -21.61
CA SER A 112 -7.83 -5.42 -21.16
C SER A 112 -8.04 -6.38 -19.98
N SER A 113 -7.21 -7.44 -19.92
CA SER A 113 -7.29 -8.55 -18.95
C SER A 113 -7.11 -8.12 -17.48
N ARG A 114 -7.48 -8.99 -16.53
CA ARG A 114 -7.27 -8.76 -15.08
C ARG A 114 -5.78 -8.55 -14.75
N SER A 115 -4.90 -9.31 -15.38
CA SER A 115 -3.45 -9.18 -15.24
C SER A 115 -2.95 -7.80 -15.66
N ALA A 116 -3.49 -7.22 -16.74
CA ALA A 116 -3.11 -5.86 -17.15
C ALA A 116 -3.50 -4.82 -16.10
N GLY A 117 -4.67 -4.95 -15.47
CA GLY A 117 -5.09 -4.04 -14.39
C GLY A 117 -4.17 -4.10 -13.17
N ALA A 118 -3.80 -5.31 -12.76
CA ALA A 118 -2.85 -5.54 -11.67
C ALA A 118 -1.46 -4.95 -11.97
N GLN A 119 -0.96 -5.15 -13.20
CA GLN A 119 0.31 -4.57 -13.66
C GLN A 119 0.28 -3.03 -13.65
N THR A 120 -0.81 -2.42 -14.13
CA THR A 120 -0.98 -0.97 -14.10
C THR A 120 -1.03 -0.45 -12.66
N ALA A 121 -1.74 -1.12 -11.75
CA ALA A 121 -1.78 -0.73 -10.34
C ALA A 121 -0.39 -0.77 -9.69
N ALA A 122 0.39 -1.85 -9.91
CA ALA A 122 1.75 -1.97 -9.42
C ALA A 122 2.70 -0.90 -10.03
N ALA A 123 2.49 -0.50 -11.29
CA ALA A 123 3.22 0.61 -11.90
C ALA A 123 2.85 1.97 -11.28
N MET A 124 1.57 2.22 -11.01
CA MET A 124 1.08 3.45 -10.37
C MET A 124 1.65 3.62 -8.97
N VAL A 125 1.66 2.57 -8.13
CA VAL A 125 2.26 2.67 -6.78
C VAL A 125 3.75 2.99 -6.84
N ARG A 126 4.49 2.41 -7.81
CA ARG A 126 5.90 2.76 -8.01
C ARG A 126 6.10 4.22 -8.43
N LEU A 127 5.19 4.77 -9.24
CA LEU A 127 5.22 6.20 -9.60
C LEU A 127 4.92 7.09 -8.38
N GLU A 128 3.86 6.80 -7.63
CA GLU A 128 3.48 7.56 -6.43
C GLU A 128 4.62 7.59 -5.41
N ALA A 129 5.29 6.45 -5.19
CA ALA A 129 6.46 6.37 -4.34
C ALA A 129 7.66 7.19 -4.84
N ALA A 130 7.90 7.20 -6.16
CA ALA A 130 8.96 7.99 -6.75
C ALA A 130 8.71 9.49 -6.61
N LEU A 131 7.46 9.92 -6.81
CA LEU A 131 7.03 11.32 -6.62
C LEU A 131 7.14 11.76 -5.15
N LEU A 132 6.71 10.91 -4.21
CA LEU A 132 6.89 11.16 -2.78
C LEU A 132 8.37 11.30 -2.42
N ARG A 133 9.23 10.40 -2.93
CA ARG A 133 10.67 10.47 -2.71
C ARG A 133 11.27 11.77 -3.26
N ALA A 134 10.86 12.20 -4.45
CA ALA A 134 11.33 13.46 -5.02
C ALA A 134 10.94 14.64 -4.12
N GLY A 135 9.66 14.74 -3.75
CA GLY A 135 9.17 15.82 -2.88
C GLY A 135 9.83 15.88 -1.50
N LEU A 136 10.28 14.76 -0.94
CA LEU A 136 11.02 14.73 0.33
C LEU A 136 12.51 15.10 0.22
N LEU A 137 13.08 15.09 -1.00
CA LEU A 137 14.49 15.39 -1.27
C LEU A 137 14.67 16.76 -1.91
N ASP A 138 13.58 17.41 -2.33
CA ASP A 138 13.56 18.74 -2.92
C ASP A 138 13.47 19.85 -1.83
N ASP A 139 13.52 19.49 -0.55
CA ASP A 139 13.62 20.37 0.63
C ASP A 139 15.08 20.63 1.07
#